data_AF-A0A2A5KQD1-F1
#
_entry.id   AF-A0A2A5KQD1-F1
#
_cell.length_a   1.000
_cell.length_b   1.000
_cell.length_c   1.000
_cell.angle_alpha   90.00
_cell.angle_beta   90.00
_cell.angle_gamma   90.00
#
_symmetry.space_group_name_H-M   'P 1'
#
loop_
_entity.id
_entity.type
_entity.pdbx_description
1 polymer ?
#
loop_
_entity_poly.entity_id
_entity_poly.type
_entity_poly.pdbx_seq_one_letter_code
_entity_poly.pdbx_strand_id
1 'polypeptide(L)'
;MSVSSLFRLSTALVCLVSIVPSLAGAEQATAAKAPYVEAGNTNKRGDACFSTADTNAAVHLLSGFLEVWTPRTPFVDAGVEAPAKDNCPAVAKTDWDGIPFSKTDGQIVNKLVHDANIAYVVKATRARTAEQAVAAYLDDRRGKNASIVDGLGPLTDAWKAGSKQTTTITEVAADATTVKYDDKGNNRGAGSKPDPENKTDANPDMGLAIDFINAASADGSTEPAKRYFKYGRPYRWSQDVSVVPTLVPAKSGKPVEDGGFPSGHTAEAWRDALAMAYLVPQRFQEMITRASELGEDRILSGMHSPLDVMGGRMLGTATVVYNLNKADNSALKSDGYAQAQSWLIAKSGVQDAGALQVAAHAAPLAADRFADHDANRAYVLQRLSYGLPTIHATDQPARVPQGAEALLETRLPYLDGEQRREVLKTTAIASGYPLIDDAEGYGRLNLFAAADGYGAFDQDVSVTMDAAKGGFSAIDTWRNDIAGKGRLVKSGSGILGLSGANSYAGGTVLEEGVLVAGSSSAFGTGGLTVNGGSLVLAADKPLTVGGDYQQTSNAVVKLAIGADGAGTLVVEGKAELAGDLDVTLADGFTPAPGTTIEILKASNVTGSFGKFTISGHRASLSYGPTSVTLTIGD
;
A
#
# COMPACT_ATOMS: atom_id res chain seq x y z
N MET A 1 7.24 76.16 7.24
CA MET A 1 7.30 76.20 8.72
C MET A 1 7.73 74.80 9.17
N SER A 2 9.03 74.52 9.24
CA SER A 2 9.95 74.66 10.39
C SER A 2 9.66 73.61 11.48
N VAL A 3 10.43 72.54 11.66
CA VAL A 3 11.77 72.36 12.32
C VAL A 3 11.58 71.34 13.47
N SER A 4 12.66 70.60 13.79
CA SER A 4 12.95 69.73 14.96
C SER A 4 12.62 68.23 14.78
N SER A 5 13.58 67.37 14.36
CA SER A 5 14.70 66.71 15.12
C SER A 5 14.18 65.57 16.03
N LEU A 6 14.70 64.35 16.17
CA LEU A 6 16.01 63.68 16.02
C LEU A 6 15.72 62.18 15.63
N PHE A 7 16.55 61.37 14.96
CA PHE A 7 17.89 60.90 15.34
C PHE A 7 18.60 60.29 14.10
N ARG A 8 19.93 60.40 14.12
CA ARG A 8 20.89 60.05 13.07
C ARG A 8 20.99 58.55 12.81
N LEU A 9 20.93 58.12 11.55
CA LEU A 9 21.69 56.96 11.07
C LEU A 9 22.84 57.47 10.20
N SER A 10 24.05 57.07 10.55
CA SER A 10 25.29 57.46 9.88
C SER A 10 25.54 56.58 8.65
N THR A 11 25.92 57.24 7.57
CA THR A 11 26.30 56.70 6.27
C THR A 11 27.65 55.99 6.37
N ALA A 12 27.65 54.66 6.43
CA ALA A 12 28.84 53.84 6.20
C ALA A 12 28.45 52.40 5.82
N LEU A 13 27.84 52.21 4.65
CA LEU A 13 27.73 50.87 4.04
C LEU A 13 27.62 50.93 2.51
N VAL A 14 28.62 51.54 1.88
CA VAL A 14 28.92 51.33 0.46
C VAL A 14 30.42 51.04 0.39
N CYS A 15 30.78 49.79 0.68
CA CYS A 15 32.00 49.07 0.30
C CYS A 15 32.15 47.85 1.20
N LEU A 16 31.58 46.72 0.79
CA LEU A 16 32.03 45.35 1.14
C LEU A 16 31.19 44.34 0.34
N VAL A 17 31.37 44.36 -0.98
CA VAL A 17 31.25 43.13 -1.76
C VAL A 17 32.58 42.42 -1.56
N SER A 18 32.60 41.41 -0.70
CA SER A 18 33.44 40.20 -0.77
C SER A 18 33.35 39.46 0.56
N ILE A 19 33.12 38.15 0.48
CA ILE A 19 33.09 37.16 1.57
C ILE A 19 31.73 37.06 2.29
N VAL A 20 30.75 36.48 1.61
CA VAL A 20 29.69 35.71 2.27
C VAL A 20 30.28 34.32 2.53
N PRO A 21 30.34 33.82 3.79
CA PRO A 21 30.63 32.42 4.03
C PRO A 21 29.50 31.59 3.40
N SER A 22 29.88 30.56 2.64
CA SER A 22 28.98 29.59 2.03
C SER A 22 27.86 29.14 2.97
N LEU A 23 26.62 29.09 2.45
CA LEU A 23 25.39 28.58 3.07
C LEU A 23 25.42 27.09 3.48
N ALA A 24 26.59 26.46 3.58
CA ALA A 24 26.73 25.05 3.99
C ALA A 24 26.36 24.80 5.46
N GLY A 25 26.38 25.83 6.31
CA GLY A 25 26.06 25.71 7.74
C GLY A 25 24.57 25.62 8.09
N ALA A 26 23.66 25.90 7.15
CA ALA A 26 22.21 25.92 7.42
C ALA A 26 21.55 24.54 7.22
N GLU A 27 22.08 23.69 6.35
CA GLU A 27 21.51 22.36 6.02
C GLU A 27 21.81 21.31 7.12
N GLN A 28 22.81 21.57 7.95
CA GLN A 28 23.37 20.61 8.89
C GLN A 28 22.65 20.59 10.25
N ALA A 29 22.03 21.72 10.64
CA ALA A 29 21.23 21.82 11.85
C ALA A 29 19.78 21.32 11.66
N THR A 30 19.30 21.19 10.41
CA THR A 30 17.92 20.80 10.08
C THR A 30 17.72 19.30 9.89
N ALA A 31 18.80 18.52 9.68
CA ALA A 31 18.68 17.09 9.38
C ALA A 31 18.52 16.18 10.62
N ALA A 32 18.85 16.68 11.82
CA ALA A 32 18.83 15.85 13.02
C ALA A 32 17.40 15.41 13.37
N LYS A 33 17.11 14.11 13.26
CA LYS A 33 15.79 13.49 13.47
C LYS A 33 14.67 14.05 12.59
N ALA A 34 15.02 14.63 11.45
CA ALA A 34 14.02 15.02 10.46
C ALA A 34 13.33 13.78 9.89
N PRO A 35 12.01 13.83 9.61
CA PRO A 35 11.28 12.75 8.97
C PRO A 35 11.94 12.32 7.64
N TYR A 36 11.81 11.05 7.27
CA TYR A 36 12.42 10.54 6.04
C TYR A 36 11.97 11.31 4.79
N VAL A 37 10.72 11.78 4.78
CA VAL A 37 10.15 12.57 3.66
C VAL A 37 10.85 13.93 3.46
N GLU A 38 11.56 14.44 4.47
CA GLU A 38 12.29 15.71 4.39
C GLU A 38 13.80 15.49 4.24
N ALA A 39 14.33 14.41 4.83
CA ALA A 39 15.76 14.16 4.93
C ALA A 39 16.26 12.92 4.16
N GLY A 40 15.47 12.34 3.26
CA GLY A 40 15.85 11.14 2.50
C GLY A 40 17.20 11.24 1.79
N ASN A 41 17.59 12.45 1.34
CA ASN A 41 18.90 12.74 0.74
C ASN A 41 20.11 12.51 1.67
N THR A 42 19.89 12.38 2.99
CA THR A 42 20.91 12.06 3.99
C THR A 42 21.21 10.56 4.10
N ASN A 43 20.42 9.69 3.46
CA ASN A 43 20.65 8.24 3.41
C ASN A 43 21.86 7.88 2.53
N LYS A 44 23.06 8.23 3.00
CA LYS A 44 24.32 8.11 2.27
C LYS A 44 25.41 7.54 3.15
N ARG A 45 26.46 7.04 2.49
CA ARG A 45 27.67 6.51 3.14
C ARG A 45 28.87 7.42 2.81
N GLY A 46 29.91 7.38 3.64
CA GLY A 46 31.16 8.11 3.40
C GLY A 46 31.11 9.60 3.72
N ASP A 47 30.02 10.08 4.32
CA ASP A 47 29.90 11.42 4.88
C ASP A 47 29.79 11.32 6.40
N ALA A 48 30.78 11.85 7.11
CA ALA A 48 30.83 11.81 8.57
C ALA A 48 29.61 12.50 9.23
N CYS A 49 28.99 13.48 8.55
CA CYS A 49 27.81 14.15 9.06
C CYS A 49 26.54 13.30 9.00
N PHE A 50 26.47 12.30 8.13
CA PHE A 50 25.32 11.40 7.99
C PHE A 50 25.63 9.99 8.50
N SER A 51 26.36 9.93 9.61
CA SER A 51 26.88 8.68 10.15
C SER A 51 26.13 8.12 11.35
N THR A 52 25.17 8.84 11.93
CA THR A 52 24.51 8.43 13.18
C THR A 52 23.02 8.14 12.97
N ALA A 53 22.36 7.55 13.97
CA ALA A 53 20.91 7.39 13.97
C ALA A 53 20.13 8.72 14.01
N ASP A 54 20.76 9.80 14.46
CA ASP A 54 20.14 11.12 14.47
C ASP A 54 20.31 11.83 13.12
N THR A 55 21.35 11.51 12.34
CA THR A 55 21.71 12.28 11.15
C THR A 55 21.55 11.53 9.83
N ASN A 56 21.31 10.21 9.86
CA ASN A 56 21.05 9.42 8.67
C ASN A 56 19.60 8.95 8.64
N ALA A 57 18.82 9.41 7.65
CA ALA A 57 17.38 9.14 7.59
C ALA A 57 17.01 7.65 7.62
N ALA A 58 17.74 6.77 6.92
CA ALA A 58 17.42 5.34 6.93
C ALA A 58 17.75 4.67 8.26
N VAL A 59 18.81 5.12 8.94
CA VAL A 59 19.15 4.62 10.28
C VAL A 59 18.11 5.10 11.30
N HIS A 60 17.70 6.37 11.20
CA HIS A 60 16.65 6.95 12.05
C HIS A 60 15.35 6.15 11.94
N LEU A 61 14.87 5.94 10.71
CA LEU A 61 13.66 5.17 10.40
C LEU A 61 13.70 3.76 10.98
N LEU A 62 14.86 3.10 10.94
CA LEU A 62 15.03 1.71 11.35
C LEU A 62 15.54 1.57 12.79
N SER A 63 15.59 2.66 13.57
CA SER A 63 16.18 2.70 14.91
C SER A 63 15.47 1.80 15.92
N GLY A 64 14.22 1.42 15.70
CA GLY A 64 13.52 0.40 16.50
C GLY A 64 14.21 -0.97 16.51
N PHE A 65 15.12 -1.24 15.54
CA PHE A 65 15.95 -2.44 15.59
C PHE A 65 16.95 -2.44 16.77
N LEU A 66 17.31 -1.26 17.30
CA LEU A 66 18.20 -1.13 18.47
C LEU A 66 17.62 -1.73 19.76
N GLU A 67 16.31 -1.94 19.81
CA GLU A 67 15.64 -2.61 20.93
C GLU A 67 15.83 -4.12 20.90
N VAL A 68 16.27 -4.67 19.76
CA VAL A 68 16.62 -6.08 19.58
C VAL A 68 18.13 -6.28 19.55
N TRP A 69 18.85 -5.34 18.93
CA TRP A 69 20.27 -5.47 18.59
C TRP A 69 21.03 -4.15 18.66
N THR A 70 22.13 -4.10 19.41
CA THR A 70 23.03 -2.94 19.46
C THR A 70 24.32 -3.22 18.71
N PRO A 71 24.68 -2.45 17.66
CA PRO A 71 25.98 -2.58 17.00
C PRO A 71 27.10 -2.12 17.93
N ARG A 72 28.28 -2.73 17.81
CA ARG A 72 29.45 -2.34 18.60
C ARG A 72 29.94 -0.92 18.30
N THR A 73 29.89 -0.52 17.04
CA THR A 73 30.17 0.85 16.59
C THR A 73 28.89 1.46 16.01
N PRO A 74 28.31 2.50 16.64
CA PRO A 74 27.03 3.09 16.24
C PRO A 74 27.23 4.15 15.14
N PHE A 75 27.95 3.79 14.08
CA PHE A 75 28.22 4.68 12.95
C PHE A 75 28.02 4.00 11.60
N VAL A 76 27.54 4.75 10.61
CA VAL A 76 27.58 4.39 9.19
C VAL A 76 29.03 4.49 8.71
N ASP A 77 29.81 3.47 9.00
CA ASP A 77 31.24 3.41 8.66
C ASP A 77 31.54 2.82 7.28
N ALA A 78 30.55 2.81 6.39
CA ALA A 78 30.66 2.67 4.92
C ALA A 78 31.57 1.55 4.34
N GLY A 79 32.12 0.65 5.14
CA GLY A 79 33.25 -0.20 4.76
C GLY A 79 34.58 0.55 4.55
N VAL A 80 34.60 1.88 4.73
CA VAL A 80 35.72 2.80 4.49
C VAL A 80 35.69 3.96 5.50
N GLU A 81 36.83 4.57 5.80
CA GLU A 81 36.90 5.74 6.67
C GLU A 81 36.14 6.92 6.07
N ALA A 82 35.40 7.66 6.90
CA ALA A 82 34.83 8.96 6.51
C ALA A 82 35.65 10.08 7.20
N PRO A 83 36.32 10.96 6.46
CA PRO A 83 37.08 12.05 7.05
C PRO A 83 36.15 13.04 7.77
N ALA A 84 36.70 13.77 8.75
CA ALA A 84 35.97 14.85 9.41
C ALA A 84 35.52 15.88 8.37
N LYS A 85 34.28 16.36 8.50
CA LYS A 85 33.65 17.29 7.56
C LYS A 85 32.71 18.19 8.34
N ASP A 86 32.75 19.51 8.10
CA ASP A 86 31.78 20.47 8.62
C ASP A 86 31.44 20.29 10.13
N ASN A 87 32.47 20.22 10.98
CA ASN A 87 32.38 19.96 12.43
C ASN A 87 31.91 18.55 12.86
N CYS A 88 31.59 17.66 11.92
CA CYS A 88 31.32 16.26 12.19
C CYS A 88 32.66 15.50 12.33
N PRO A 89 32.88 14.75 13.42
CA PRO A 89 34.13 14.03 13.66
C PRO A 89 34.31 12.90 12.64
N ALA A 90 35.58 12.59 12.32
CA ALA A 90 35.90 11.49 11.43
C ALA A 90 35.34 10.16 11.97
N VAL A 91 34.84 9.33 11.05
CA VAL A 91 34.32 7.99 11.36
C VAL A 91 35.35 6.97 10.90
N ALA A 92 35.94 6.27 11.87
CA ALA A 92 36.87 5.18 11.60
C ALA A 92 36.14 3.98 10.98
N LYS A 93 36.87 3.23 10.15
CA LYS A 93 36.39 1.96 9.63
C LYS A 93 36.16 0.97 10.78
N THR A 94 35.03 0.26 10.74
CA THR A 94 34.75 -0.82 11.70
C THR A 94 35.73 -1.99 11.60
N ASP A 95 36.00 -2.63 12.73
CA ASP A 95 36.67 -3.93 12.85
C ASP A 95 35.70 -5.12 12.91
N TRP A 96 34.39 -4.87 12.72
CA TRP A 96 33.37 -5.92 12.65
C TRP A 96 33.74 -6.95 11.58
N ASP A 97 33.83 -8.21 11.97
CA ASP A 97 34.24 -9.31 11.09
C ASP A 97 33.05 -9.98 10.38
N GLY A 98 31.82 -9.62 10.75
CA GLY A 98 30.60 -10.21 10.18
C GLY A 98 30.22 -11.57 10.75
N ILE A 99 30.89 -12.02 11.81
CA ILE A 99 30.67 -13.33 12.44
C ILE A 99 29.90 -13.16 13.75
N PRO A 100 28.69 -13.74 13.86
CA PRO A 100 27.95 -13.76 15.11
C PRO A 100 28.77 -14.27 16.30
N PHE A 101 28.66 -13.56 17.43
CA PHE A 101 29.38 -13.86 18.69
C PHE A 101 30.91 -13.70 18.63
N SER A 102 31.46 -13.09 17.57
CA SER A 102 32.88 -12.74 17.54
C SER A 102 33.19 -11.60 18.52
N LYS A 103 34.48 -11.35 18.76
CA LYS A 103 34.93 -10.25 19.63
C LYS A 103 34.62 -8.86 19.07
N THR A 104 34.32 -8.76 17.77
CA THR A 104 34.02 -7.50 17.09
C THR A 104 32.54 -7.36 16.72
N ASP A 105 31.71 -8.31 17.15
CA ASP A 105 30.27 -8.31 16.91
C ASP A 105 29.50 -7.37 17.85
N GLY A 106 28.23 -7.11 17.53
CA GLY A 106 27.31 -6.37 18.39
C GLY A 106 26.72 -7.22 19.52
N GLN A 107 25.67 -6.70 20.16
CA GLN A 107 25.02 -7.33 21.31
C GLN A 107 23.52 -7.52 21.08
N ILE A 108 23.03 -8.71 21.42
CA ILE A 108 21.59 -8.99 21.49
C ILE A 108 21.03 -8.30 22.74
N VAL A 109 20.07 -7.40 22.55
CA VAL A 109 19.39 -6.66 23.62
C VAL A 109 18.12 -7.40 24.05
N ASN A 110 17.31 -7.82 23.07
CA ASN A 110 16.09 -8.58 23.32
C ASN A 110 16.23 -10.01 22.78
N LYS A 111 16.64 -10.92 23.68
CA LYS A 111 16.86 -12.32 23.32
C LYS A 111 15.58 -13.03 22.86
N LEU A 112 14.43 -12.71 23.46
CA LEU A 112 13.15 -13.33 23.10
C LEU A 112 12.79 -13.06 21.63
N VAL A 113 12.84 -11.79 21.22
CA VAL A 113 12.57 -11.40 19.83
C VAL A 113 13.64 -11.95 18.89
N HIS A 114 14.92 -11.83 19.26
CA HIS A 114 16.02 -12.32 18.43
C HIS A 114 15.92 -13.84 18.18
N ASP A 115 15.66 -14.64 19.23
CA ASP A 115 15.49 -16.08 19.11
C ASP A 115 14.28 -16.41 18.22
N ALA A 116 13.14 -15.72 18.39
CA ALA A 116 11.97 -15.90 17.54
C ALA A 116 12.25 -15.56 16.06
N ASN A 117 13.02 -14.49 15.81
CA ASN A 117 13.45 -14.07 14.49
C ASN A 117 14.25 -15.17 13.77
N ILE A 118 15.23 -15.77 14.44
CA ILE A 118 16.04 -16.86 13.87
C ILE A 118 15.26 -18.19 13.78
N ALA A 119 14.46 -18.51 14.79
CA ALA A 119 13.65 -19.72 14.81
C ALA A 119 12.63 -19.77 13.67
N TYR A 120 12.06 -18.62 13.28
CA TYR A 120 11.21 -18.52 12.09
C TYR A 120 11.96 -18.98 10.84
N VAL A 121 13.19 -18.48 10.62
CA VAL A 121 13.99 -18.86 9.43
C VAL A 121 14.32 -20.35 9.43
N VAL A 122 14.69 -20.91 10.57
CA VAL A 122 14.95 -22.35 10.71
C VAL A 122 13.70 -23.16 10.34
N LYS A 123 12.54 -22.78 10.87
CA LYS A 123 11.27 -23.45 10.56
C LYS A 123 10.92 -23.34 9.08
N ALA A 124 10.97 -22.12 8.52
CA ALA A 124 10.61 -21.85 7.14
C ALA A 124 11.52 -22.61 6.15
N THR A 125 12.84 -22.54 6.35
CA THR A 125 13.80 -23.21 5.45
C THR A 125 13.76 -24.72 5.51
N ARG A 126 13.38 -25.32 6.64
CA ARG A 126 13.22 -26.78 6.80
C ARG A 126 11.89 -27.30 6.28
N ALA A 127 10.84 -26.48 6.30
CA ALA A 127 9.51 -26.83 5.78
C ALA A 127 9.33 -26.48 4.29
N ARG A 128 10.29 -25.77 3.69
CA ARG A 128 10.22 -25.24 2.32
C ARG A 128 9.99 -26.36 1.29
N THR A 129 9.02 -26.15 0.40
CA THR A 129 8.77 -27.07 -0.73
C THR A 129 9.78 -26.90 -1.87
N ALA A 130 9.76 -27.80 -2.85
CA ALA A 130 10.60 -27.67 -4.04
C ALA A 130 10.24 -26.43 -4.87
N GLU A 131 8.95 -26.14 -5.00
CA GLU A 131 8.42 -24.99 -5.74
C GLU A 131 8.85 -23.68 -5.06
N GLN A 132 8.77 -23.63 -3.73
CA GLN A 132 9.26 -22.48 -2.96
C GLN A 132 10.78 -22.32 -3.08
N ALA A 133 11.55 -23.40 -3.20
CA ALA A 133 12.99 -23.30 -3.43
C ALA A 133 13.31 -22.71 -4.82
N VAL A 134 12.52 -23.07 -5.84
CA VAL A 134 12.62 -22.50 -7.19
C VAL A 134 12.25 -21.02 -7.19
N ALA A 135 11.11 -20.65 -6.60
CA ALA A 135 10.68 -19.25 -6.48
C ALA A 135 11.73 -18.41 -5.75
N ALA A 136 12.22 -18.90 -4.60
CA ALA A 136 13.26 -18.23 -3.84
C ALA A 136 14.57 -18.06 -4.62
N TYR A 137 14.98 -19.03 -5.44
CA TYR A 137 16.14 -18.86 -6.33
C TYR A 137 15.89 -17.76 -7.37
N LEU A 138 14.76 -17.84 -8.08
CA LEU A 138 14.44 -16.89 -9.15
C LEU A 138 14.38 -15.46 -8.60
N ASP A 139 13.65 -15.25 -7.51
CA ASP A 139 13.54 -13.94 -6.87
C ASP A 139 14.87 -13.43 -6.32
N ASP A 140 15.84 -14.31 -6.01
CA ASP A 140 17.16 -13.87 -5.49
C ASP A 140 18.07 -13.45 -6.62
N ARG A 141 18.06 -14.21 -7.72
CA ARG A 141 19.02 -14.03 -8.81
C ARG A 141 18.53 -13.07 -9.89
N ARG A 142 17.23 -13.06 -10.19
CA ARG A 142 16.59 -12.17 -11.17
C ARG A 142 16.56 -10.73 -10.64
N GLY A 143 16.56 -9.73 -11.52
CA GLY A 143 16.27 -8.33 -11.14
C GLY A 143 14.94 -8.21 -10.38
N LYS A 144 14.86 -7.37 -9.33
CA LYS A 144 13.67 -7.37 -8.44
C LYS A 144 12.44 -6.82 -9.16
N ASN A 145 12.56 -5.73 -9.91
CA ASN A 145 11.47 -5.20 -10.74
C ASN A 145 10.97 -6.29 -11.70
N ALA A 146 11.87 -6.94 -12.45
CA ALA A 146 11.52 -8.04 -13.34
C ALA A 146 10.84 -9.23 -12.63
N SER A 147 11.13 -9.44 -11.33
CA SER A 147 10.55 -10.51 -10.53
C SER A 147 9.13 -10.23 -10.09
N ILE A 148 8.79 -8.97 -9.77
CA ILE A 148 7.48 -8.60 -9.23
C ILE A 148 6.41 -8.30 -10.29
N VAL A 149 6.78 -8.25 -11.57
CA VAL A 149 5.86 -7.87 -12.68
C VAL A 149 4.74 -8.88 -12.90
N ASP A 150 4.87 -10.11 -12.41
CA ASP A 150 3.78 -11.09 -12.38
C ASP A 150 2.64 -10.70 -11.43
N GLY A 151 2.86 -9.78 -10.48
CA GLY A 151 1.79 -9.18 -9.66
C GLY A 151 0.73 -8.41 -10.48
N LEU A 152 1.08 -7.99 -11.70
CA LEU A 152 0.15 -7.37 -12.64
C LEU A 152 -0.84 -8.36 -13.29
N GLY A 153 -0.65 -9.67 -13.07
CA GLY A 153 -1.56 -10.72 -13.54
C GLY A 153 -1.84 -10.62 -15.04
N PRO A 154 -3.10 -10.47 -15.48
CA PRO A 154 -3.46 -10.31 -16.89
C PRO A 154 -2.72 -9.19 -17.63
N LEU A 155 -2.22 -8.17 -16.91
CA LEU A 155 -1.53 -7.03 -17.51
C LEU A 155 -0.01 -7.24 -17.66
N THR A 156 0.54 -8.36 -17.17
CA THR A 156 1.99 -8.64 -17.15
C THR A 156 2.64 -8.58 -18.53
N ASP A 157 2.02 -9.17 -19.56
CA ASP A 157 2.61 -9.21 -20.90
C ASP A 157 2.55 -7.84 -21.59
N ALA A 158 1.44 -7.12 -21.42
CA ALA A 158 1.32 -5.74 -21.88
C ALA A 158 2.37 -4.85 -21.23
N TRP A 159 2.58 -4.98 -19.92
CA TRP A 159 3.62 -4.26 -19.19
C TRP A 159 5.01 -4.55 -19.74
N LYS A 160 5.41 -5.83 -19.85
CA LYS A 160 6.73 -6.22 -20.37
C LYS A 160 6.98 -5.67 -21.77
N ALA A 161 5.97 -5.70 -22.64
CA ALA A 161 6.06 -5.18 -23.99
C ALA A 161 6.32 -3.66 -24.02
N GLY A 162 5.69 -2.90 -23.12
CA GLY A 162 5.84 -1.45 -23.06
C GLY A 162 7.09 -1.00 -22.31
N SER A 163 7.42 -1.65 -21.18
CA SER A 163 8.61 -1.34 -20.38
C SER A 163 9.90 -1.72 -21.10
N LYS A 164 9.86 -2.73 -21.96
CA LYS A 164 11.05 -3.32 -22.62
C LYS A 164 12.05 -3.86 -21.60
N GLN A 165 11.58 -4.23 -20.42
CA GLN A 165 12.39 -4.90 -19.41
C GLN A 165 12.77 -6.30 -19.89
N THR A 166 13.94 -6.77 -19.48
CA THR A 166 14.45 -8.10 -19.84
C THR A 166 15.09 -8.77 -18.64
N THR A 167 15.10 -10.11 -18.64
CA THR A 167 15.88 -10.90 -17.70
C THR A 167 16.53 -12.06 -18.44
N THR A 168 17.73 -12.40 -18.01
CA THR A 168 18.45 -13.60 -18.46
C THR A 168 18.19 -14.81 -17.57
N ILE A 169 17.51 -14.63 -16.43
CA ILE A 169 17.24 -15.68 -15.45
C ILE A 169 15.74 -16.02 -15.49
N THR A 170 15.39 -16.92 -16.39
CA THR A 170 14.02 -17.42 -16.58
C THR A 170 13.74 -18.70 -15.79
N GLU A 171 14.78 -19.48 -15.49
CA GLU A 171 14.71 -20.77 -14.80
C GLU A 171 15.93 -21.00 -13.89
N VAL A 172 15.89 -22.07 -13.10
CA VAL A 172 17.04 -22.52 -12.30
C VAL A 172 17.98 -23.31 -13.21
N ALA A 173 19.20 -22.82 -13.41
CA ALA A 173 20.20 -23.54 -14.20
C ALA A 173 20.56 -24.89 -13.54
N ALA A 174 20.80 -25.91 -14.36
CA ALA A 174 21.04 -27.28 -13.88
C ALA A 174 22.28 -27.39 -12.97
N ASP A 175 23.29 -26.54 -13.17
CA ASP A 175 24.54 -26.46 -12.42
C ASP A 175 24.56 -25.34 -11.37
N ALA A 176 23.42 -24.69 -11.11
CA ALA A 176 23.30 -23.57 -10.15
C ALA A 176 23.69 -23.94 -8.70
N THR A 177 23.78 -25.23 -8.36
CA THR A 177 24.33 -25.68 -7.07
C THR A 177 25.84 -25.43 -6.93
N THR A 178 26.54 -25.18 -8.05
CA THR A 178 27.99 -24.94 -8.09
C THR A 178 28.36 -23.62 -8.75
N VAL A 179 27.48 -23.05 -9.58
CA VAL A 179 27.72 -21.81 -10.32
C VAL A 179 26.78 -20.70 -9.84
N LYS A 180 27.33 -19.51 -9.58
CA LYS A 180 26.55 -18.31 -9.32
C LYS A 180 26.18 -17.62 -10.63
N TYR A 181 24.89 -17.41 -10.87
CA TYR A 181 24.38 -16.65 -12.00
C TYR A 181 23.98 -15.24 -11.59
N ASP A 182 24.43 -14.23 -12.32
CA ASP A 182 24.02 -12.83 -12.16
C ASP A 182 23.16 -12.42 -13.36
N ASP A 183 21.98 -11.85 -13.09
CA ASP A 183 21.09 -11.40 -14.16
C ASP A 183 21.74 -10.26 -14.95
N LYS A 184 21.76 -10.40 -16.27
CA LYS A 184 22.29 -9.42 -17.23
C LYS A 184 21.20 -8.70 -18.02
N GLY A 185 19.93 -8.90 -17.65
CA GLY A 185 18.82 -8.19 -18.24
C GLY A 185 18.69 -6.75 -17.74
N ASN A 186 17.85 -5.98 -18.43
CA ASN A 186 17.43 -4.66 -17.97
C ASN A 186 16.26 -4.83 -16.98
N ASN A 187 16.57 -4.71 -15.68
CA ASN A 187 15.65 -4.95 -14.58
C ASN A 187 14.33 -4.18 -14.71
N ARG A 188 14.39 -2.87 -14.95
CA ARG A 188 13.21 -1.98 -14.99
C ARG A 188 12.70 -1.68 -16.40
N GLY A 189 13.57 -1.81 -17.40
CA GLY A 189 13.25 -1.47 -18.78
C GLY A 189 13.87 -0.16 -19.27
N ALA A 190 13.43 0.29 -20.43
CA ALA A 190 14.00 1.44 -21.13
C ALA A 190 13.24 2.74 -20.78
N GLY A 191 13.98 3.77 -20.40
CA GLY A 191 13.46 5.10 -20.05
C GLY A 191 13.11 5.98 -21.26
N SER A 192 12.65 7.21 -21.01
CA SER A 192 12.26 8.13 -22.10
C SER A 192 13.44 8.64 -22.93
N LYS A 193 14.66 8.50 -22.42
CA LYS A 193 15.91 8.89 -23.06
C LYS A 193 16.78 7.67 -23.32
N PRO A 194 17.69 7.73 -24.32
CA PRO A 194 18.66 6.67 -24.52
C PRO A 194 19.56 6.53 -23.29
N ASP A 195 19.88 5.29 -22.93
CA ASP A 195 20.79 4.94 -21.83
C ASP A 195 22.00 4.19 -22.40
N PRO A 196 23.16 4.86 -22.53
CA PRO A 196 24.38 4.22 -23.03
C PRO A 196 24.94 3.14 -22.09
N GLU A 197 24.68 3.22 -20.79
CA GLU A 197 25.19 2.28 -19.79
C GLU A 197 24.43 0.95 -19.87
N ASN A 198 23.10 1.03 -19.97
CA ASN A 198 22.23 -0.14 -20.15
C ASN A 198 21.98 -0.51 -21.62
N LYS A 199 22.58 0.24 -22.56
CA LYS A 199 22.49 0.03 -24.02
C LYS A 199 21.05 0.00 -24.53
N THR A 200 20.21 0.92 -24.06
CA THR A 200 18.82 1.04 -24.51
C THR A 200 18.58 2.33 -25.28
N ASP A 201 17.77 2.24 -26.35
CA ASP A 201 17.23 3.42 -27.04
C ASP A 201 16.15 4.11 -26.20
N ALA A 202 15.77 5.33 -26.61
CA ALA A 202 14.62 6.02 -26.04
C ALA A 202 13.33 5.20 -26.21
N ASN A 203 12.53 5.12 -25.15
CA ASN A 203 11.28 4.36 -25.14
C ASN A 203 10.06 5.30 -25.25
N PRO A 204 9.45 5.47 -26.43
CA PRO A 204 8.25 6.31 -26.57
C PRO A 204 6.99 5.68 -25.95
N ASP A 205 6.99 4.36 -25.73
CA ASP A 205 5.80 3.61 -25.30
C ASP A 205 5.50 3.80 -23.82
N MET A 206 6.48 3.49 -22.95
CA MET A 206 6.37 3.61 -21.48
C MET A 206 7.61 4.26 -20.83
N GLY A 207 8.42 5.00 -21.59
CA GLY A 207 9.67 5.57 -21.07
C GLY A 207 9.52 6.49 -19.86
N LEU A 208 8.46 7.31 -19.79
CA LEU A 208 8.18 8.17 -18.63
C LEU A 208 7.70 7.35 -17.42
N ALA A 209 6.95 6.27 -17.64
CA ALA A 209 6.60 5.33 -16.58
C ALA A 209 7.85 4.67 -15.98
N ILE A 210 8.84 4.30 -16.81
CA ILE A 210 10.11 3.75 -16.33
C ILE A 210 10.97 4.80 -15.64
N ASP A 211 11.03 6.02 -16.17
CA ASP A 211 11.71 7.14 -15.52
C ASP A 211 11.10 7.44 -14.14
N PHE A 212 9.77 7.33 -14.01
CA PHE A 212 9.07 7.46 -12.73
C PHE A 212 9.48 6.37 -11.73
N ILE A 213 9.52 5.09 -12.13
CA ILE A 213 9.98 3.99 -11.24
C ILE A 213 11.43 4.23 -10.78
N ASN A 214 12.28 4.73 -11.67
CA ASN A 214 13.64 5.12 -11.34
C ASN A 214 13.69 6.28 -10.32
N ALA A 215 12.94 7.34 -10.57
CA ALA A 215 12.85 8.50 -9.68
C ALA A 215 12.28 8.13 -8.31
N ALA A 216 11.27 7.25 -8.25
CA ALA A 216 10.68 6.74 -7.02
C ALA A 216 11.67 5.96 -6.14
N SER A 217 12.83 5.57 -6.68
CA SER A 217 13.86 4.79 -6.00
C SER A 217 15.10 5.56 -5.59
N ALA A 218 15.19 6.85 -5.94
CA ALA A 218 16.33 7.69 -5.59
C ALA A 218 16.52 7.76 -4.07
N ASP A 219 17.78 7.82 -3.62
CA ASP A 219 18.16 7.86 -2.20
C ASP A 219 17.66 6.65 -1.36
N GLY A 220 17.32 5.52 -2.01
CA GLY A 220 16.77 4.31 -1.38
C GLY A 220 17.77 3.21 -1.01
N SER A 221 19.06 3.53 -0.88
CA SER A 221 20.08 2.50 -0.62
C SER A 221 19.91 1.88 0.77
N THR A 222 20.09 0.56 0.87
CA THR A 222 20.12 -0.14 2.17
C THR A 222 21.53 -0.21 2.78
N GLU A 223 22.56 0.13 2.01
CA GLU A 223 23.95 0.06 2.48
C GLU A 223 24.19 0.92 3.72
N PRO A 224 23.76 2.19 3.83
CA PRO A 224 24.00 2.99 5.03
C PRO A 224 23.48 2.31 6.30
N ALA A 225 22.25 1.80 6.28
CA ALA A 225 21.67 1.05 7.39
C ALA A 225 22.43 -0.24 7.69
N LYS A 226 22.81 -1.04 6.66
CA LYS A 226 23.63 -2.25 6.86
C LYS A 226 24.97 -1.94 7.55
N ARG A 227 25.60 -0.82 7.18
CA ARG A 227 26.87 -0.37 7.75
C ARG A 227 26.71 0.20 9.15
N TYR A 228 25.54 0.74 9.50
CA TYR A 228 25.25 1.14 10.87
C TYR A 228 25.00 -0.07 11.77
N PHE A 229 24.00 -0.90 11.42
CA PHE A 229 23.51 -1.97 12.28
C PHE A 229 24.42 -3.19 12.33
N LYS A 230 25.19 -3.48 11.28
CA LYS A 230 26.22 -4.55 11.28
C LYS A 230 25.69 -5.87 11.84
N TYR A 231 24.57 -6.31 11.28
CA TYR A 231 23.89 -7.53 11.70
C TYR A 231 24.10 -8.62 10.65
N GLY A 232 24.52 -9.81 11.07
CA GLY A 232 24.82 -10.93 10.15
C GLY A 232 23.56 -11.60 9.58
N ARG A 233 23.69 -12.28 8.44
CA ARG A 233 22.61 -13.11 7.85
C ARG A 233 22.24 -14.31 8.74
N PRO A 234 20.99 -14.81 8.69
CA PRO A 234 20.50 -15.87 9.58
C PRO A 234 21.30 -17.19 9.50
N TYR A 235 21.80 -17.58 8.32
CA TYR A 235 22.64 -18.78 8.19
C TYR A 235 24.01 -18.66 8.87
N ARG A 236 24.40 -17.48 9.35
CA ARG A 236 25.58 -17.27 10.20
C ARG A 236 25.25 -17.36 11.68
N TRP A 237 23.99 -17.10 12.05
CA TRP A 237 23.49 -17.18 13.42
C TRP A 237 23.17 -18.61 13.84
N SER A 238 22.74 -19.45 12.90
CA SER A 238 22.42 -20.85 13.17
C SER A 238 22.77 -21.75 12.00
N GLN A 239 23.41 -22.89 12.31
CA GLN A 239 23.67 -23.96 11.35
C GLN A 239 22.40 -24.70 10.93
N ASP A 240 21.30 -24.52 11.67
CA ASP A 240 20.02 -25.15 11.36
C ASP A 240 19.27 -24.47 10.20
N VAL A 241 19.70 -23.27 9.79
CA VAL A 241 19.15 -22.55 8.65
C VAL A 241 19.61 -23.21 7.36
N SER A 242 18.66 -23.75 6.60
CA SER A 242 18.94 -24.45 5.34
C SER A 242 18.86 -23.50 4.14
N VAL A 243 19.99 -22.93 3.74
CA VAL A 243 20.08 -22.15 2.49
C VAL A 243 19.66 -23.03 1.30
N VAL A 244 18.90 -22.46 0.36
CA VAL A 244 18.57 -23.14 -0.90
C VAL A 244 19.87 -23.63 -1.57
N PRO A 245 20.00 -24.92 -1.94
CA PRO A 245 21.26 -25.45 -2.49
C PRO A 245 21.79 -24.66 -3.70
N THR A 246 20.90 -24.23 -4.60
CA THR A 246 21.25 -23.43 -5.78
C THR A 246 21.61 -21.97 -5.47
N LEU A 247 21.47 -21.53 -4.23
CA LEU A 247 21.93 -20.23 -3.75
C LEU A 247 23.18 -20.31 -2.86
N VAL A 248 23.70 -21.52 -2.59
CA VAL A 248 24.96 -21.69 -1.84
C VAL A 248 26.13 -20.95 -2.52
N PRO A 249 26.31 -20.99 -3.86
CA PRO A 249 27.35 -20.20 -4.53
C PRO A 249 27.16 -18.68 -4.42
N ALA A 250 25.96 -18.21 -4.10
CA ALA A 250 25.67 -16.79 -3.92
C ALA A 250 26.02 -16.26 -2.52
N LYS A 251 26.35 -17.15 -1.55
CA LYS A 251 26.82 -16.73 -0.23
C LYS A 251 28.13 -15.97 -0.36
N SER A 252 28.21 -14.77 0.22
CA SER A 252 29.46 -14.02 0.24
C SER A 252 30.52 -14.75 1.07
N GLY A 253 31.72 -14.86 0.48
CA GLY A 253 32.93 -15.30 1.18
C GLY A 253 33.50 -14.25 2.14
N LYS A 254 32.96 -13.02 2.14
CA LYS A 254 33.36 -11.91 3.02
C LYS A 254 32.18 -11.52 3.92
N PRO A 255 32.11 -12.02 5.16
CA PRO A 255 30.96 -11.79 6.04
C PRO A 255 30.72 -10.30 6.36
N VAL A 256 31.79 -9.50 6.52
CA VAL A 256 31.70 -8.04 6.76
C VAL A 256 31.03 -7.24 5.63
N GLU A 257 31.01 -7.76 4.41
CA GLU A 257 30.33 -7.13 3.27
C GLU A 257 28.88 -7.65 3.11
N ASP A 258 28.44 -8.57 3.96
CA ASP A 258 27.26 -9.40 3.74
C ASP A 258 26.26 -9.34 4.92
N GLY A 259 25.85 -8.11 5.27
CA GLY A 259 24.89 -7.87 6.34
C GLY A 259 23.47 -8.34 6.02
N GLY A 260 22.75 -8.83 7.03
CA GLY A 260 21.33 -9.19 7.00
C GLY A 260 20.43 -7.96 7.00
N PHE A 261 20.54 -7.11 8.01
CA PHE A 261 19.56 -6.04 8.27
C PHE A 261 19.95 -4.68 7.66
N PRO A 262 19.03 -3.97 6.97
CA PRO A 262 17.77 -4.48 6.41
C PRO A 262 18.00 -5.23 5.08
N SER A 263 16.98 -5.95 4.59
CA SER A 263 17.05 -6.67 3.31
C SER A 263 16.99 -5.71 2.11
N GLY A 264 18.06 -5.68 1.32
CA GLY A 264 18.16 -4.87 0.10
C GLY A 264 17.20 -5.33 -1.01
N HIS A 265 17.10 -6.65 -1.21
CA HIS A 265 16.16 -7.25 -2.17
C HIS A 265 14.72 -6.90 -1.84
N THR A 266 14.35 -6.97 -0.55
CA THR A 266 13.00 -6.59 -0.11
C THR A 266 12.76 -5.09 -0.34
N ALA A 267 13.71 -4.24 0.04
CA ALA A 267 13.55 -2.80 -0.13
C ALA A 267 13.38 -2.40 -1.61
N GLU A 268 14.13 -3.01 -2.53
CA GLU A 268 13.96 -2.77 -3.97
C GLU A 268 12.60 -3.26 -4.48
N ALA A 269 12.18 -4.47 -4.10
CA ALA A 269 10.88 -5.00 -4.50
C ALA A 269 9.71 -4.13 -4.03
N TRP A 270 9.78 -3.62 -2.79
CA TRP A 270 8.76 -2.71 -2.27
C TRP A 270 8.75 -1.37 -3.01
N ARG A 271 9.92 -0.79 -3.34
CA ARG A 271 9.97 0.46 -4.13
C ARG A 271 9.37 0.28 -5.51
N ASP A 272 9.79 -0.78 -6.20
CA ASP A 272 9.35 -1.08 -7.54
C ASP A 272 7.84 -1.40 -7.55
N ALA A 273 7.35 -2.20 -6.59
CA ALA A 273 5.94 -2.57 -6.49
C ALA A 273 5.04 -1.37 -6.18
N LEU A 274 5.45 -0.50 -5.26
CA LEU A 274 4.68 0.70 -4.94
C LEU A 274 4.66 1.69 -6.09
N ALA A 275 5.77 1.88 -6.81
CA ALA A 275 5.80 2.71 -8.00
C ALA A 275 4.92 2.12 -9.12
N MET A 276 4.95 0.80 -9.33
CA MET A 276 4.08 0.13 -10.29
C MET A 276 2.60 0.19 -9.87
N ALA A 277 2.30 0.02 -8.58
CA ALA A 277 0.94 0.16 -8.03
C ALA A 277 0.40 1.59 -8.18
N TYR A 278 1.28 2.60 -8.07
CA TYR A 278 0.92 3.99 -8.36
C TYR A 278 0.52 4.16 -9.83
N LEU A 279 1.29 3.57 -10.76
CA LEU A 279 1.05 3.63 -12.20
C LEU A 279 -0.14 2.77 -12.67
N VAL A 280 -0.40 1.66 -11.98
CA VAL A 280 -1.43 0.65 -12.29
C VAL A 280 -2.25 0.38 -11.03
N PRO A 281 -3.05 1.36 -10.56
CA PRO A 281 -3.80 1.22 -9.31
C PRO A 281 -4.86 0.10 -9.40
N GLN A 282 -5.19 -0.37 -10.60
CA GLN A 282 -6.05 -1.53 -10.82
C GLN A 282 -5.51 -2.82 -10.19
N ARG A 283 -4.19 -2.92 -10.00
CA ARG A 283 -3.48 -4.07 -9.42
C ARG A 283 -2.74 -3.73 -8.13
N PHE A 284 -3.18 -2.69 -7.42
CA PHE A 284 -2.47 -2.16 -6.26
C PHE A 284 -2.20 -3.24 -5.21
N GLN A 285 -3.23 -3.98 -4.82
CA GLN A 285 -3.18 -5.00 -3.77
C GLN A 285 -2.33 -6.22 -4.15
N GLU A 286 -2.39 -6.63 -5.41
CA GLU A 286 -1.62 -7.75 -5.94
C GLU A 286 -0.13 -7.39 -6.01
N MET A 287 0.20 -6.13 -6.36
CA MET A 287 1.58 -5.63 -6.28
C MET A 287 2.10 -5.59 -4.83
N ILE A 288 1.29 -5.16 -3.85
CA ILE A 288 1.67 -5.25 -2.42
C ILE A 288 1.90 -6.71 -2.00
N THR A 289 1.03 -7.61 -2.44
CA THR A 289 1.12 -9.04 -2.12
C THR A 289 2.39 -9.64 -2.72
N ARG A 290 2.69 -9.32 -3.97
CA ARG A 290 3.89 -9.81 -4.65
C ARG A 290 5.19 -9.28 -4.03
N ALA A 291 5.21 -8.02 -3.58
CA ALA A 291 6.35 -7.48 -2.84
C ALA A 291 6.54 -8.16 -1.47
N SER A 292 5.44 -8.47 -0.78
CA SER A 292 5.44 -9.23 0.47
C SER A 292 6.00 -10.64 0.26
N GLU A 293 5.57 -11.32 -0.81
CA GLU A 293 6.03 -12.66 -1.16
C GLU A 293 7.50 -12.68 -1.53
N LEU A 294 7.99 -11.70 -2.31
CA LEU A 294 9.42 -11.61 -2.58
C LEU A 294 10.20 -11.51 -1.27
N GLY A 295 9.74 -10.69 -0.32
CA GLY A 295 10.30 -10.63 1.04
C GLY A 295 10.34 -12.01 1.72
N GLU A 296 9.23 -12.74 1.74
CA GLU A 296 9.15 -14.10 2.31
C GLU A 296 10.09 -15.08 1.60
N ASP A 297 10.22 -14.98 0.28
CA ASP A 297 11.15 -15.79 -0.50
C ASP A 297 12.60 -15.59 -0.04
N ARG A 298 12.93 -14.46 0.60
CA ARG A 298 14.30 -14.17 1.08
C ARG A 298 14.55 -14.85 2.43
N ILE A 299 13.47 -15.16 3.14
CA ILE A 299 13.49 -16.00 4.33
C ILE A 299 13.53 -17.47 3.92
N LEU A 300 12.68 -17.88 2.97
CA LEU A 300 12.69 -19.22 2.40
C LEU A 300 14.03 -19.53 1.73
N SER A 301 14.73 -18.57 1.13
CA SER A 301 16.09 -18.81 0.61
C SER A 301 17.13 -19.09 1.70
N GLY A 302 16.83 -18.74 2.95
CA GLY A 302 17.75 -18.74 4.08
C GLY A 302 18.66 -17.52 4.14
N MET A 303 18.46 -16.50 3.29
CA MET A 303 19.36 -15.35 3.17
C MET A 303 19.02 -14.18 4.11
N HIS A 304 17.78 -14.07 4.55
CA HIS A 304 17.27 -13.01 5.42
C HIS A 304 16.31 -13.53 6.49
N SER A 305 16.16 -12.76 7.56
CA SER A 305 15.24 -13.01 8.66
C SER A 305 13.99 -12.12 8.58
N PRO A 306 12.91 -12.42 9.32
CA PRO A 306 11.75 -11.53 9.44
C PRO A 306 12.08 -10.07 9.68
N LEU A 307 12.96 -9.75 10.65
CA LEU A 307 13.37 -8.38 10.93
C LEU A 307 14.08 -7.72 9.74
N ASP A 308 14.93 -8.46 9.00
CA ASP A 308 15.57 -7.93 7.79
C ASP A 308 14.54 -7.54 6.73
N VAL A 309 13.53 -8.39 6.51
CA VAL A 309 12.49 -8.19 5.51
C VAL A 309 11.54 -7.07 5.93
N MET A 310 11.15 -7.00 7.20
CA MET A 310 10.36 -5.89 7.75
C MET A 310 11.09 -4.55 7.60
N GLY A 311 12.38 -4.49 7.93
CA GLY A 311 13.19 -3.28 7.73
C GLY A 311 13.35 -2.92 6.26
N GLY A 312 13.46 -3.93 5.37
CA GLY A 312 13.46 -3.73 3.92
C GLY A 312 12.16 -3.10 3.42
N ARG A 313 11.00 -3.60 3.87
CA ARG A 313 9.68 -3.01 3.57
C ARG A 313 9.63 -1.55 4.02
N MET A 314 9.94 -1.28 5.28
CA MET A 314 9.83 0.07 5.85
C MET A 314 10.66 1.08 5.06
N LEU A 315 11.93 0.77 4.79
CA LEU A 315 12.82 1.63 4.01
C LEU A 315 12.35 1.78 2.55
N GLY A 316 11.87 0.70 1.94
CA GLY A 316 11.30 0.74 0.60
C GLY A 316 10.11 1.70 0.52
N THR A 317 9.15 1.58 1.44
CA THR A 317 7.98 2.45 1.52
C THR A 317 8.37 3.91 1.77
N ALA A 318 9.23 4.19 2.75
CA ALA A 318 9.68 5.55 3.05
C ALA A 318 10.40 6.21 1.87
N THR A 319 11.18 5.44 1.11
CA THR A 319 11.84 5.93 -0.11
C THR A 319 10.82 6.38 -1.16
N VAL A 320 9.75 5.60 -1.37
CA VAL A 320 8.73 5.97 -2.34
C VAL A 320 7.97 7.21 -1.87
N VAL A 321 7.59 7.28 -0.59
CA VAL A 321 6.94 8.47 -0.02
C VAL A 321 7.81 9.72 -0.21
N TYR A 322 9.11 9.64 0.11
CA TYR A 322 10.06 10.73 -0.11
C TYR A 322 10.04 11.23 -1.56
N ASN A 323 10.14 10.32 -2.53
CA ASN A 323 10.25 10.71 -3.93
C ASN A 323 8.90 11.11 -4.57
N LEU A 324 7.76 10.59 -4.09
CA LEU A 324 6.43 11.03 -4.54
C LEU A 324 6.12 12.48 -4.15
N ASN A 325 6.72 12.95 -3.04
CA ASN A 325 6.51 14.29 -2.50
C ASN A 325 7.55 15.31 -2.98
N LYS A 326 8.53 14.90 -3.80
CA LYS A 326 9.47 15.84 -4.42
C LYS A 326 8.79 16.68 -5.50
N ALA A 327 8.91 18.00 -5.39
CA ALA A 327 8.39 18.94 -6.38
C ALA A 327 8.90 18.64 -7.80
N ASP A 328 10.19 18.29 -7.93
CA ASP A 328 10.83 17.96 -9.21
C ASP A 328 10.20 16.72 -9.90
N ASN A 329 9.53 15.85 -9.14
CA ASN A 329 8.90 14.65 -9.66
C ASN A 329 7.41 14.85 -10.00
N SER A 330 6.82 16.02 -9.74
CA SER A 330 5.37 16.22 -9.87
C SER A 330 4.85 15.97 -11.29
N ALA A 331 5.52 16.51 -12.31
CA ALA A 331 5.14 16.30 -13.71
C ALA A 331 5.39 14.85 -14.15
N LEU A 332 6.54 14.29 -13.79
CA LEU A 332 6.89 12.91 -14.12
C LEU A 332 5.86 11.90 -13.55
N LYS A 333 5.34 12.17 -12.35
CA LYS A 333 4.30 11.36 -11.71
C LYS A 333 3.00 11.32 -12.52
N SER A 334 2.48 12.49 -12.93
CA SER A 334 1.25 12.56 -13.73
C SER A 334 1.47 12.00 -15.14
N ASP A 335 2.60 12.31 -15.76
CA ASP A 335 2.87 11.94 -17.15
C ASP A 335 3.18 10.45 -17.27
N GLY A 336 3.96 9.90 -16.33
CA GLY A 336 4.22 8.46 -16.23
C GLY A 336 2.93 7.66 -16.01
N TYR A 337 2.04 8.12 -15.11
CA TYR A 337 0.73 7.51 -14.89
C TYR A 337 -0.11 7.54 -16.17
N ALA A 338 -0.25 8.70 -16.81
CA ALA A 338 -1.03 8.84 -18.04
C ALA A 338 -0.49 7.95 -19.18
N GLN A 339 0.83 7.87 -19.33
CA GLN A 339 1.48 7.02 -20.33
C GLN A 339 1.21 5.54 -20.05
N ALA A 340 1.38 5.08 -18.80
CA ALA A 340 1.13 3.70 -18.42
C ALA A 340 -0.34 3.30 -18.63
N GLN A 341 -1.29 4.14 -18.20
CA GLN A 341 -2.71 3.88 -18.38
C GLN A 341 -3.09 3.82 -19.86
N SER A 342 -2.62 4.77 -20.67
CA SER A 342 -2.89 4.81 -22.11
C SER A 342 -2.37 3.55 -22.82
N TRP A 343 -1.14 3.13 -22.49
CA TRP A 343 -0.56 1.91 -23.05
C TRP A 343 -1.35 0.66 -22.67
N LEU A 344 -1.70 0.50 -21.39
CA LEU A 344 -2.38 -0.69 -20.89
C LEU A 344 -3.82 -0.80 -21.39
N ILE A 345 -4.55 0.32 -21.51
CA ILE A 345 -5.87 0.38 -22.13
C ILE A 345 -5.78 -0.11 -23.58
N ALA A 346 -4.85 0.46 -24.36
CA ALA A 346 -4.68 0.11 -25.76
C ALA A 346 -4.25 -1.37 -25.95
N LYS A 347 -3.31 -1.87 -25.14
CA LYS A 347 -2.82 -3.24 -25.24
C LYS A 347 -3.79 -4.29 -24.72
N SER A 348 -4.67 -3.92 -23.79
CA SER A 348 -5.74 -4.81 -23.31
C SER A 348 -6.97 -4.79 -24.21
N GLY A 349 -7.02 -3.92 -25.23
CA GLY A 349 -8.15 -3.81 -26.15
C GLY A 349 -9.43 -3.27 -25.50
N VAL A 350 -9.30 -2.50 -24.42
CA VAL A 350 -10.43 -1.95 -23.66
C VAL A 350 -10.59 -0.45 -23.96
N GLN A 351 -11.77 0.10 -23.63
CA GLN A 351 -12.13 1.46 -24.01
C GLN A 351 -11.60 2.53 -23.05
N ASP A 352 -11.54 2.22 -21.76
CA ASP A 352 -11.23 3.20 -20.72
C ASP A 352 -10.62 2.52 -19.46
N ALA A 353 -10.31 3.33 -18.45
CA ALA A 353 -9.72 2.88 -17.19
C ALA A 353 -10.66 2.01 -16.33
N GLY A 354 -11.98 2.16 -16.48
CA GLY A 354 -12.96 1.30 -15.79
C GLY A 354 -13.01 -0.09 -16.42
N ALA A 355 -13.00 -0.18 -17.75
CA ALA A 355 -12.87 -1.44 -18.46
C ALA A 355 -11.49 -2.10 -18.22
N LEU A 356 -10.43 -1.29 -18.03
CA LEU A 356 -9.11 -1.80 -17.61
C LEU A 356 -9.16 -2.47 -16.23
N GLN A 357 -9.93 -1.94 -15.27
CA GLN A 357 -10.12 -2.60 -13.96
C GLN A 357 -10.70 -4.01 -14.14
N VAL A 358 -11.69 -4.19 -15.01
CA VAL A 358 -12.27 -5.51 -15.28
C VAL A 358 -11.25 -6.43 -15.96
N ALA A 359 -10.57 -5.96 -17.00
CA ALA A 359 -9.56 -6.74 -17.72
C ALA A 359 -8.39 -7.16 -16.81
N ALA A 360 -7.98 -6.28 -15.89
CA ALA A 360 -6.94 -6.54 -14.92
C ALA A 360 -7.27 -7.69 -13.96
N HIS A 361 -8.54 -8.06 -13.81
CA HIS A 361 -9.02 -9.11 -12.88
C HIS A 361 -9.76 -10.25 -13.60
N ALA A 362 -9.68 -10.32 -14.93
CA ALA A 362 -10.47 -11.26 -15.73
C ALA A 362 -9.96 -12.72 -15.68
N ALA A 363 -8.71 -12.94 -15.26
CA ALA A 363 -8.14 -14.29 -15.21
C ALA A 363 -8.60 -15.04 -13.95
N PRO A 364 -8.96 -16.34 -14.06
CA PRO A 364 -9.27 -17.16 -12.89
C PRO A 364 -8.00 -17.49 -12.11
N LEU A 365 -8.16 -17.98 -10.87
CA LEU A 365 -7.06 -18.34 -9.96
C LEU A 365 -6.01 -19.28 -10.59
N ALA A 366 -6.42 -20.18 -11.49
CA ALA A 366 -5.52 -21.09 -12.19
C ALA A 366 -4.54 -20.39 -13.15
N ALA A 367 -4.86 -19.18 -13.59
CA ALA A 367 -4.04 -18.36 -14.50
C ALA A 367 -3.45 -17.12 -13.80
N ASP A 368 -4.10 -16.61 -12.77
CA ASP A 368 -3.60 -15.53 -11.91
C ASP A 368 -3.66 -15.95 -10.45
N ARG A 369 -2.48 -16.27 -9.89
CA ARG A 369 -2.33 -16.72 -8.50
C ARG A 369 -2.72 -15.67 -7.46
N PHE A 370 -2.92 -14.42 -7.87
CA PHE A 370 -3.36 -13.33 -7.02
C PHE A 370 -4.85 -12.98 -7.20
N ALA A 371 -5.62 -13.78 -7.95
CA ALA A 371 -7.05 -13.52 -8.16
C ALA A 371 -7.92 -13.66 -6.89
N ASP A 372 -7.39 -14.31 -5.84
CA ASP A 372 -8.08 -14.46 -4.55
C ASP A 372 -7.70 -13.32 -3.58
N HIS A 373 -8.59 -12.33 -3.46
CA HIS A 373 -8.39 -11.16 -2.62
C HIS A 373 -8.25 -11.50 -1.14
N ASP A 374 -9.08 -12.40 -0.60
CA ASP A 374 -9.06 -12.76 0.81
C ASP A 374 -7.79 -13.53 1.18
N ALA A 375 -7.33 -14.43 0.30
CA ALA A 375 -6.07 -15.12 0.45
C ALA A 375 -4.89 -14.14 0.46
N ASN A 376 -4.88 -13.17 -0.46
CA ASN A 376 -3.86 -12.12 -0.51
C ASN A 376 -3.87 -11.26 0.77
N ARG A 377 -5.06 -10.86 1.24
CA ARG A 377 -5.24 -10.08 2.47
C ARG A 377 -4.65 -10.80 3.68
N ALA A 378 -4.98 -12.08 3.85
CA ALA A 378 -4.46 -12.91 4.93
C ALA A 378 -2.93 -13.09 4.83
N TYR A 379 -2.42 -13.30 3.61
CA TYR A 379 -0.99 -13.46 3.34
C TYR A 379 -0.20 -12.22 3.75
N VAL A 380 -0.64 -11.02 3.31
CA VAL A 380 0.02 -9.75 3.62
C VAL A 380 -0.07 -9.45 5.11
N LEU A 381 -1.26 -9.56 5.71
CA LEU A 381 -1.47 -9.23 7.13
C LEU A 381 -0.53 -10.00 8.05
N GLN A 382 -0.36 -11.30 7.82
CA GLN A 382 0.56 -12.14 8.59
C GLN A 382 2.02 -11.64 8.51
N ARG A 383 2.45 -11.17 7.33
CA ARG A 383 3.82 -10.73 7.04
C ARG A 383 4.06 -9.27 7.39
N LEU A 384 3.05 -8.55 7.90
CA LEU A 384 3.26 -7.23 8.46
C LEU A 384 4.11 -7.29 9.73
N SER A 385 3.94 -8.33 10.57
CA SER A 385 4.69 -8.54 11.81
C SER A 385 5.41 -9.88 11.93
N TYR A 386 5.14 -10.83 11.02
CA TYR A 386 5.61 -12.22 11.08
C TYR A 386 5.22 -12.98 12.37
N GLY A 387 4.27 -12.44 13.14
CA GLY A 387 3.90 -13.00 14.44
C GLY A 387 5.03 -12.99 15.47
N LEU A 388 6.00 -12.07 15.34
CA LEU A 388 7.05 -11.89 16.34
C LEU A 388 6.44 -11.50 17.71
N PRO A 389 7.10 -11.84 18.84
CA PRO A 389 6.63 -11.44 20.16
C PRO A 389 6.49 -9.93 20.30
N THR A 390 5.39 -9.46 20.90
CA THR A 390 5.21 -8.03 21.19
C THR A 390 6.10 -7.59 22.36
N ILE A 391 6.71 -6.43 22.24
CA ILE A 391 7.61 -5.80 23.22
C ILE A 391 7.07 -4.47 23.78
N HIS A 392 6.01 -3.91 23.17
CA HIS A 392 5.29 -2.73 23.66
C HIS A 392 3.79 -3.01 23.84
N ALA A 393 3.07 -2.01 24.34
CA ALA A 393 1.61 -2.03 24.41
C ALA A 393 0.99 -2.12 23.02
N THR A 394 -0.11 -2.86 22.89
CA THR A 394 -0.76 -3.18 21.60
C THR A 394 -1.91 -2.24 21.23
N ASP A 395 -2.10 -1.16 21.99
CA ASP A 395 -3.22 -0.23 21.92
C ASP A 395 -2.78 1.22 21.59
N GLN A 396 -1.53 1.41 21.16
CA GLN A 396 -1.04 2.74 20.83
C GLN A 396 -1.71 3.26 19.56
N PRO A 397 -2.19 4.53 19.55
CA PRO A 397 -2.78 5.14 18.37
C PRO A 397 -1.83 5.05 17.16
N ALA A 398 -2.39 4.79 15.99
CA ALA A 398 -1.63 4.80 14.75
C ALA A 398 -1.14 6.22 14.43
N ARG A 399 0.10 6.31 13.94
CA ARG A 399 0.66 7.53 13.34
C ARG A 399 0.79 7.30 11.84
N VAL A 400 0.52 8.34 11.06
CA VAL A 400 0.68 8.29 9.61
C VAL A 400 1.88 9.16 9.25
N PRO A 401 2.90 8.60 8.56
CA PRO A 401 4.04 9.39 8.15
C PRO A 401 3.63 10.59 7.28
N GLN A 402 4.34 11.70 7.39
CA GLN A 402 4.09 12.89 6.55
C GLN A 402 4.27 12.53 5.07
N GLY A 403 3.33 12.96 4.22
CA GLY A 403 3.35 12.69 2.78
C GLY A 403 2.92 11.27 2.38
N ALA A 404 2.62 10.37 3.32
CA ALA A 404 2.23 8.99 3.00
C ALA A 404 0.90 8.89 2.25
N GLU A 405 0.03 9.90 2.34
CA GLU A 405 -1.19 10.02 1.55
C GLU A 405 -0.95 9.95 0.04
N ALA A 406 0.26 10.32 -0.42
CA ALA A 406 0.65 10.23 -1.82
C ALA A 406 0.63 8.77 -2.35
N LEU A 407 0.80 7.77 -1.48
CA LEU A 407 0.76 6.35 -1.86
C LEU A 407 -0.62 5.93 -2.38
N LEU A 408 -1.69 6.62 -1.94
CA LEU A 408 -3.08 6.28 -2.30
C LEU A 408 -3.66 7.22 -3.35
N GLU A 409 -2.88 8.15 -3.90
CA GLU A 409 -3.39 9.20 -4.80
C GLU A 409 -4.08 8.66 -6.05
N THR A 410 -3.52 7.65 -6.70
CA THR A 410 -4.10 7.05 -7.90
C THR A 410 -5.09 5.93 -7.61
N ARG A 411 -4.99 5.32 -6.42
CA ARG A 411 -5.93 4.29 -5.97
C ARG A 411 -7.24 4.89 -5.45
N LEU A 412 -7.18 5.97 -4.68
CA LEU A 412 -8.32 6.68 -4.09
C LEU A 412 -8.32 8.16 -4.54
N PRO A 413 -8.44 8.44 -5.85
CA PRO A 413 -8.28 9.79 -6.40
C PRO A 413 -9.39 10.77 -6.04
N TYR A 414 -10.52 10.26 -5.55
CA TYR A 414 -11.68 11.05 -5.12
C TYR A 414 -11.62 11.45 -3.64
N LEU A 415 -10.61 10.97 -2.90
CA LEU A 415 -10.33 11.39 -1.53
C LEU A 415 -9.23 12.45 -1.53
N ASP A 416 -9.37 13.45 -0.66
CA ASP A 416 -8.31 14.43 -0.44
C ASP A 416 -7.15 13.87 0.40
N GLY A 417 -6.13 14.69 0.64
CA GLY A 417 -4.96 14.30 1.42
C GLY A 417 -5.32 13.86 2.85
N GLU A 418 -6.15 14.63 3.56
CA GLU A 418 -6.52 14.33 4.94
C GLU A 418 -7.35 13.03 5.03
N GLN A 419 -8.27 12.84 4.10
CA GLN A 419 -9.06 11.62 3.99
C GLN A 419 -8.18 10.39 3.73
N ARG A 420 -7.22 10.47 2.81
CA ARG A 420 -6.24 9.39 2.59
C ARG A 420 -5.37 9.11 3.82
N ARG A 421 -5.03 10.15 4.60
CA ARG A 421 -4.33 9.95 5.89
C ARG A 421 -5.22 9.21 6.89
N GLU A 422 -6.49 9.54 7.01
CA GLU A 422 -7.40 8.80 7.89
C GLU A 422 -7.63 7.34 7.42
N VAL A 423 -7.65 7.08 6.11
CA VAL A 423 -7.62 5.70 5.58
C VAL A 423 -6.38 4.95 6.05
N LEU A 424 -5.18 5.52 5.87
CA LEU A 424 -3.92 4.90 6.31
C LEU A 424 -3.89 4.67 7.83
N LYS A 425 -4.43 5.62 8.60
CA LYS A 425 -4.49 5.55 10.07
C LYS A 425 -5.43 4.44 10.55
N THR A 426 -6.64 4.39 10.00
CA THR A 426 -7.69 3.47 10.47
C THR A 426 -7.50 2.04 9.99
N THR A 427 -6.64 1.82 8.99
CA THR A 427 -6.27 0.48 8.50
C THR A 427 -4.94 -0.04 9.07
N ALA A 428 -4.17 0.79 9.78
CA ALA A 428 -2.89 0.41 10.36
C ALA A 428 -3.03 -0.78 11.33
N ILE A 429 -2.02 -1.65 11.35
CA ILE A 429 -2.00 -2.77 12.30
C ILE A 429 -1.77 -2.29 13.74
N ALA A 430 -2.12 -3.14 14.71
CA ALA A 430 -1.86 -2.89 16.12
C ALA A 430 -0.38 -2.61 16.39
N SER A 431 -0.10 -1.77 17.39
CA SER A 431 1.25 -1.55 17.90
C SER A 431 1.76 -2.77 18.66
N GLY A 432 2.96 -2.68 19.21
CA GLY A 432 3.50 -3.66 20.14
C GLY A 432 4.60 -4.53 19.55
N TYR A 433 4.64 -4.70 18.23
CA TYR A 433 5.64 -5.55 17.58
C TYR A 433 6.99 -4.83 17.45
N PRO A 434 8.11 -5.57 17.50
CA PRO A 434 9.44 -4.98 17.35
C PRO A 434 9.58 -4.28 15.99
N LEU A 435 10.43 -3.25 15.95
CA LEU A 435 10.78 -2.46 14.76
C LEU A 435 9.65 -1.59 14.17
N ILE A 436 8.39 -2.02 14.22
CA ILE A 436 7.31 -1.36 13.48
C ILE A 436 6.62 -0.21 14.22
N ASP A 437 6.83 -0.07 15.52
CA ASP A 437 6.39 1.09 16.30
C ASP A 437 7.34 2.29 16.09
N ASP A 438 7.75 2.53 14.85
CA ASP A 438 8.66 3.62 14.51
C ASP A 438 8.01 4.99 14.74
N ALA A 439 8.85 6.00 14.96
CA ALA A 439 8.39 7.33 15.34
C ALA A 439 7.48 8.00 14.27
N GLU A 440 7.68 7.65 13.00
CA GLU A 440 6.95 8.22 11.87
C GLU A 440 5.66 7.45 11.55
N GLY A 441 5.66 6.12 11.78
CA GLY A 441 4.51 5.21 11.61
C GLY A 441 4.57 4.32 10.36
N TYR A 442 5.70 4.23 9.67
CA TYR A 442 5.83 3.44 8.43
C TYR A 442 5.63 1.93 8.65
N GLY A 443 6.10 1.41 9.77
CA GLY A 443 6.09 -0.02 10.08
C GLY A 443 4.68 -0.60 10.20
N ARG A 444 3.73 0.21 10.65
CA ARG A 444 2.33 -0.17 10.90
C ARG A 444 1.40 0.03 9.72
N LEU A 445 1.84 0.69 8.64
CA LEU A 445 1.01 0.90 7.46
C LEU A 445 0.57 -0.44 6.85
N ASN A 446 -0.75 -0.64 6.72
CA ASN A 446 -1.35 -1.77 6.02
C ASN A 446 -1.89 -1.31 4.66
N LEU A 447 -0.99 -1.19 3.68
CA LEU A 447 -1.36 -0.65 2.37
C LEU A 447 -2.33 -1.54 1.58
N PHE A 448 -2.37 -2.85 1.87
CA PHE A 448 -3.36 -3.74 1.29
C PHE A 448 -4.77 -3.38 1.76
N ALA A 449 -4.98 -3.24 3.07
CA ALA A 449 -6.27 -2.83 3.62
C ALA A 449 -6.59 -1.37 3.26
N ALA A 450 -5.62 -0.46 3.24
CA ALA A 450 -5.84 0.93 2.88
C ALA A 450 -6.40 1.10 1.44
N ALA A 451 -6.02 0.21 0.52
CA ALA A 451 -6.57 0.20 -0.85
C ALA A 451 -8.05 -0.23 -0.91
N ASP A 452 -8.58 -0.86 0.15
CA ASP A 452 -10.01 -1.19 0.31
C ASP A 452 -10.81 -0.07 1.01
N GLY A 453 -10.23 1.12 1.17
CA GLY A 453 -10.89 2.27 1.80
C GLY A 453 -10.69 2.34 3.31
N TYR A 454 -11.57 3.06 3.99
CA TYR A 454 -11.48 3.29 5.45
C TYR A 454 -11.54 2.00 6.25
N GLY A 455 -10.84 1.94 7.40
CA GLY A 455 -11.04 0.89 8.41
C GLY A 455 -12.02 1.33 9.52
N ALA A 456 -12.20 2.63 9.69
CA ALA A 456 -13.16 3.20 10.63
C ALA A 456 -13.54 4.64 10.24
N PHE A 457 -14.73 5.06 10.65
CA PHE A 457 -15.16 6.46 10.66
C PHE A 457 -15.09 6.99 12.10
N ASP A 458 -13.93 7.51 12.49
CA ASP A 458 -13.77 8.18 13.80
C ASP A 458 -14.57 9.48 13.89
N GLN A 459 -14.83 10.09 12.73
CA GLN A 459 -15.62 11.30 12.51
C GLN A 459 -16.47 11.13 11.24
N ASP A 460 -17.38 12.05 10.98
CA ASP A 460 -18.16 12.09 9.75
C ASP A 460 -17.24 12.20 8.52
N VAL A 461 -17.53 11.39 7.50
CA VAL A 461 -16.79 11.33 6.23
C VAL A 461 -17.73 11.71 5.10
N SER A 462 -17.33 12.69 4.29
CA SER A 462 -18.03 13.08 3.07
C SER A 462 -17.21 12.74 1.84
N VAL A 463 -17.79 12.01 0.89
CA VAL A 463 -17.12 11.54 -0.32
C VAL A 463 -17.84 12.06 -1.56
N THR A 464 -17.11 12.76 -2.43
CA THR A 464 -17.64 13.25 -3.71
C THR A 464 -16.94 12.54 -4.87
N MET A 465 -17.69 11.70 -5.60
CA MET A 465 -17.18 10.95 -6.75
C MET A 465 -17.69 11.53 -8.08
N ASP A 466 -16.91 11.43 -9.15
CA ASP A 466 -17.19 12.04 -10.44
C ASP A 466 -17.06 11.03 -11.57
N ALA A 467 -18.21 10.64 -12.13
CA ALA A 467 -18.29 9.70 -13.23
C ALA A 467 -17.55 10.18 -14.49
N ALA A 468 -17.48 11.49 -14.74
CA ALA A 468 -16.82 12.03 -15.93
C ALA A 468 -15.29 11.88 -15.92
N LYS A 469 -14.68 11.67 -14.75
CA LYS A 469 -13.23 11.44 -14.61
C LYS A 469 -12.82 9.99 -14.90
N GLY A 470 -13.76 9.06 -14.97
CA GLY A 470 -13.48 7.64 -15.20
C GLY A 470 -12.68 6.95 -14.08
N GLY A 471 -12.32 5.68 -14.30
CA GLY A 471 -11.54 4.88 -13.36
C GLY A 471 -12.10 4.90 -11.94
N PHE A 472 -11.22 4.96 -10.94
CA PHE A 472 -11.62 5.00 -9.53
C PHE A 472 -12.36 6.28 -9.11
N SER A 473 -12.24 7.39 -9.86
CA SER A 473 -13.07 8.57 -9.59
C SER A 473 -14.54 8.34 -9.93
N ALA A 474 -14.81 7.44 -10.88
CA ALA A 474 -16.15 7.11 -11.33
C ALA A 474 -16.77 5.94 -10.56
N ILE A 475 -15.99 4.91 -10.23
CA ILE A 475 -16.48 3.71 -9.55
C ILE A 475 -15.42 3.11 -8.63
N ASP A 476 -15.79 2.80 -7.40
CA ASP A 476 -14.94 2.08 -6.46
C ASP A 476 -15.76 1.24 -5.47
N THR A 477 -15.13 0.29 -4.80
CA THR A 477 -15.72 -0.53 -3.75
C THR A 477 -14.81 -0.57 -2.53
N TRP A 478 -15.34 -0.19 -1.37
CA TRP A 478 -14.69 -0.39 -0.09
C TRP A 478 -15.05 -1.77 0.47
N ARG A 479 -14.01 -2.51 0.88
CA ARG A 479 -14.11 -3.92 1.30
C ARG A 479 -13.74 -4.14 2.76
N ASN A 480 -13.16 -3.14 3.43
CA ASN A 480 -12.89 -3.25 4.86
C ASN A 480 -14.17 -3.33 5.67
N ASP A 481 -14.07 -3.96 6.84
CA ASP A 481 -15.07 -3.90 7.90
C ASP A 481 -14.94 -2.53 8.60
N ILE A 482 -15.78 -1.57 8.20
CA ILE A 482 -15.69 -0.18 8.68
C ILE A 482 -16.39 -0.06 10.03
N ALA A 483 -15.63 0.29 11.07
CA ALA A 483 -16.14 0.57 12.42
C ALA A 483 -16.27 2.08 12.70
N GLY A 484 -16.58 2.45 13.94
CA GLY A 484 -16.52 3.85 14.40
C GLY A 484 -17.88 4.51 14.64
N LYS A 485 -17.86 5.78 15.02
CA LYS A 485 -19.07 6.54 15.40
C LYS A 485 -19.54 7.52 14.33
N GLY A 486 -18.68 7.80 13.35
CA GLY A 486 -18.94 8.75 12.28
C GLY A 486 -19.94 8.23 11.27
N ARG A 487 -20.52 9.18 10.53
CA ARG A 487 -21.42 8.96 9.40
C ARG A 487 -20.68 8.95 8.08
N LEU A 488 -21.24 8.27 7.08
CA LEU A 488 -20.86 8.45 5.67
C LEU A 488 -21.86 9.35 4.94
N VAL A 489 -21.38 10.36 4.22
CA VAL A 489 -22.13 11.13 3.23
C VAL A 489 -21.55 10.87 1.84
N LYS A 490 -22.34 10.31 0.92
CA LYS A 490 -21.94 10.07 -0.47
C LYS A 490 -22.62 11.06 -1.40
N SER A 491 -21.81 11.78 -2.18
CA SER A 491 -22.24 12.80 -3.15
C SER A 491 -21.52 12.65 -4.48
N GLY A 492 -21.91 13.46 -5.47
CA GLY A 492 -21.38 13.43 -6.83
C GLY A 492 -21.86 12.22 -7.65
N SER A 493 -21.67 12.29 -8.97
CA SER A 493 -22.25 11.37 -9.96
C SER A 493 -21.70 9.94 -9.94
N GLY A 494 -20.56 9.69 -9.29
CA GLY A 494 -19.92 8.37 -9.27
C GLY A 494 -20.59 7.32 -8.36
N ILE A 495 -20.05 6.10 -8.41
CA ILE A 495 -20.56 4.89 -7.77
C ILE A 495 -19.63 4.47 -6.63
N LEU A 496 -20.15 4.34 -5.41
CA LEU A 496 -19.43 3.75 -4.28
C LEU A 496 -20.13 2.49 -3.81
N GLY A 497 -19.41 1.37 -3.77
CA GLY A 497 -19.88 0.15 -3.12
C GLY A 497 -19.30 -0.01 -1.71
N LEU A 498 -20.11 -0.46 -0.76
CA LEU A 498 -19.67 -0.92 0.56
C LEU A 498 -19.96 -2.41 0.69
N SER A 499 -18.91 -3.22 0.85
CA SER A 499 -19.00 -4.69 0.82
C SER A 499 -18.49 -5.38 2.08
N GLY A 500 -17.82 -4.66 2.98
CA GLY A 500 -17.41 -5.20 4.28
C GLY A 500 -18.57 -5.40 5.25
N ALA A 501 -18.29 -6.09 6.35
CA ALA A 501 -19.21 -6.26 7.47
C ALA A 501 -19.16 -5.01 8.38
N ASN A 502 -19.74 -3.91 7.90
CA ASN A 502 -19.60 -2.62 8.56
C ASN A 502 -20.40 -2.54 9.88
N SER A 503 -19.88 -1.76 10.83
CA SER A 503 -20.45 -1.57 12.17
C SER A 503 -20.41 -0.11 12.64
N TYR A 504 -20.16 0.86 11.74
CA TYR A 504 -20.17 2.26 12.11
C TYR A 504 -21.57 2.74 12.52
N ALA A 505 -21.64 3.62 13.52
CA ALA A 505 -22.90 3.98 14.17
C ALA A 505 -23.52 5.30 13.69
N GLY A 506 -22.78 6.15 12.97
CA GLY A 506 -23.25 7.49 12.57
C GLY A 506 -24.29 7.48 11.44
N GLY A 507 -24.53 6.33 10.81
CA GLY A 507 -25.45 6.17 9.70
C GLY A 507 -24.86 6.55 8.34
N THR A 508 -25.70 6.56 7.32
CA THR A 508 -25.32 6.78 5.93
C THR A 508 -26.30 7.71 5.24
N VAL A 509 -25.78 8.66 4.48
CA VAL A 509 -26.55 9.59 3.66
C VAL A 509 -26.09 9.50 2.22
N LEU A 510 -27.01 9.21 1.30
CA LEU A 510 -26.80 9.31 -0.13
C LEU A 510 -27.46 10.60 -0.64
N GLU A 511 -26.64 11.54 -1.09
CA GLU A 511 -27.10 12.79 -1.71
C GLU A 511 -27.22 12.64 -3.23
N GLU A 512 -26.21 12.05 -3.88
CA GLU A 512 -26.11 11.96 -5.34
C GLU A 512 -25.29 10.73 -5.80
N GLY A 513 -25.48 10.37 -7.08
CA GLY A 513 -24.78 9.26 -7.72
C GLY A 513 -25.37 7.90 -7.33
N VAL A 514 -24.51 6.90 -7.16
CA VAL A 514 -24.93 5.55 -6.79
C VAL A 514 -24.21 5.08 -5.53
N LEU A 515 -24.97 4.52 -4.58
CA LEU A 515 -24.45 3.81 -3.43
C LEU A 515 -24.89 2.35 -3.50
N VAL A 516 -23.93 1.43 -3.45
CA VAL A 516 -24.19 -0.02 -3.55
C VAL A 516 -23.99 -0.67 -2.19
N ALA A 517 -25.01 -1.34 -1.69
CA ALA A 517 -24.93 -2.25 -0.55
C ALA A 517 -24.49 -3.64 -1.04
N GLY A 518 -23.21 -3.96 -0.85
CA GLY A 518 -22.61 -5.24 -1.23
C GLY A 518 -22.65 -6.31 -0.15
N SER A 519 -23.10 -6.00 1.07
CA SER A 519 -23.24 -6.93 2.19
C SER A 519 -24.49 -6.62 3.01
N SER A 520 -24.91 -7.58 3.84
CA SER A 520 -26.10 -7.43 4.70
C SER A 520 -25.97 -6.33 5.76
N SER A 521 -24.76 -5.88 6.08
CA SER A 521 -24.50 -4.80 7.04
C SER A 521 -23.72 -3.64 6.41
N ALA A 522 -23.83 -3.46 5.09
CA ALA A 522 -23.06 -2.46 4.33
C ALA A 522 -23.14 -1.03 4.91
N PHE A 523 -24.24 -0.66 5.58
CA PHE A 523 -24.46 0.69 6.13
C PHE A 523 -24.31 0.80 7.65
N GLY A 524 -23.66 -0.20 8.28
CA GLY A 524 -23.41 -0.18 9.72
C GLY A 524 -24.68 -0.31 10.54
N THR A 525 -24.67 0.26 11.74
CA THR A 525 -25.78 0.15 12.72
C THR A 525 -26.64 1.40 12.81
N GLY A 526 -26.33 2.44 12.02
CA GLY A 526 -27.07 3.70 12.00
C GLY A 526 -28.26 3.70 11.04
N GLY A 527 -28.91 4.86 10.92
CA GLY A 527 -29.97 5.09 9.93
C GLY A 527 -29.42 5.28 8.51
N LEU A 528 -30.31 5.15 7.53
CA LEU A 528 -30.02 5.36 6.11
C LEU A 528 -30.96 6.40 5.52
N THR A 529 -30.39 7.49 5.02
CA THR A 529 -31.14 8.53 4.30
C THR A 529 -30.73 8.56 2.83
N VAL A 530 -31.71 8.49 1.94
CA VAL A 530 -31.53 8.58 0.48
C VAL A 530 -32.20 9.86 0.00
N ASN A 531 -31.43 10.94 -0.04
CA ASN A 531 -31.87 12.28 -0.44
C ASN A 531 -31.97 12.45 -1.96
N GLY A 532 -31.19 11.68 -2.70
CA GLY A 532 -31.17 11.67 -4.16
C GLY A 532 -30.35 10.50 -4.69
N GLY A 533 -30.16 10.45 -6.01
CA GLY A 533 -29.37 9.39 -6.65
C GLY A 533 -30.04 8.02 -6.61
N SER A 534 -29.23 6.97 -6.68
CA SER A 534 -29.69 5.57 -6.67
C SER A 534 -29.02 4.75 -5.57
N LEU A 535 -29.82 4.19 -4.67
CA LEU A 535 -29.41 3.14 -3.76
C LEU A 535 -29.58 1.78 -4.46
N VAL A 536 -28.55 0.93 -4.45
CA VAL A 536 -28.58 -0.42 -5.05
C VAL A 536 -28.36 -1.48 -3.98
N LEU A 537 -29.30 -2.40 -3.82
CA LEU A 537 -29.18 -3.55 -2.93
C LEU A 537 -28.70 -4.76 -3.73
N ALA A 538 -27.41 -5.10 -3.56
CA ALA A 538 -26.72 -6.17 -4.30
C ALA A 538 -26.25 -7.32 -3.38
N ALA A 539 -26.57 -7.27 -2.08
CA ALA A 539 -26.24 -8.33 -1.14
C ALA A 539 -27.04 -9.61 -1.40
N ASP A 540 -26.42 -10.76 -1.16
CA ASP A 540 -27.00 -12.11 -1.26
C ASP A 540 -27.99 -12.44 -0.13
N LYS A 541 -28.14 -11.52 0.82
CA LYS A 541 -29.03 -11.58 1.98
C LYS A 541 -29.75 -10.24 2.15
N PRO A 542 -30.80 -10.17 2.99
CA PRO A 542 -31.44 -8.90 3.31
C PRO A 542 -30.42 -7.88 3.85
N LEU A 543 -30.46 -6.66 3.32
CA LEU A 543 -29.73 -5.53 3.88
C LEU A 543 -30.41 -5.11 5.19
N THR A 544 -29.64 -4.98 6.26
CA THR A 544 -30.12 -4.45 7.54
C THR A 544 -29.75 -2.97 7.67
N VAL A 545 -30.74 -2.14 7.99
CA VAL A 545 -30.55 -0.75 8.41
C VAL A 545 -30.86 -0.70 9.91
N GLY A 546 -29.85 -0.41 10.74
CA GLY A 546 -29.99 -0.43 12.19
C GLY A 546 -30.80 0.72 12.77
N GLY A 547 -30.95 1.81 12.03
CA GLY A 547 -31.78 2.96 12.40
C GLY A 547 -33.04 3.12 11.56
N ASP A 548 -33.49 4.36 11.43
CA ASP A 548 -34.57 4.73 10.51
C ASP A 548 -34.07 4.71 9.06
N TYR A 549 -34.95 4.35 8.14
CA TYR A 549 -34.77 4.47 6.70
C TYR A 549 -35.66 5.59 6.16
N GLN A 550 -35.06 6.53 5.43
CA GLN A 550 -35.79 7.61 4.77
C GLN A 550 -35.38 7.70 3.31
N GLN A 551 -36.36 7.68 2.41
CA GLN A 551 -36.17 7.97 0.99
C GLN A 551 -36.97 9.21 0.60
N THR A 552 -36.35 10.16 -0.11
CA THR A 552 -37.02 11.37 -0.60
C THR A 552 -37.55 11.18 -2.02
N SER A 553 -38.32 12.16 -2.53
CA SER A 553 -38.94 12.10 -3.85
C SER A 553 -37.97 12.08 -5.04
N ASN A 554 -36.70 12.45 -4.82
CA ASN A 554 -35.69 12.55 -5.89
C ASN A 554 -34.80 11.31 -5.97
N ALA A 555 -35.02 10.33 -5.11
CA ALA A 555 -34.21 9.13 -4.99
C ALA A 555 -34.85 7.93 -5.69
N VAL A 556 -34.00 6.97 -6.06
CA VAL A 556 -34.39 5.66 -6.58
C VAL A 556 -33.76 4.58 -5.71
N VAL A 557 -34.53 3.58 -5.29
CA VAL A 557 -33.97 2.34 -4.74
C VAL A 557 -34.09 1.22 -5.77
N LYS A 558 -33.00 0.48 -5.97
CA LYS A 558 -32.90 -0.63 -6.90
C LYS A 558 -32.70 -1.94 -6.15
N LEU A 559 -33.61 -2.88 -6.35
CA LEU A 559 -33.58 -4.19 -5.70
C LEU A 559 -33.28 -5.29 -6.73
N ALA A 560 -32.24 -6.08 -6.48
CA ALA A 560 -31.98 -7.31 -7.21
C ALA A 560 -32.51 -8.50 -6.40
N ILE A 561 -33.81 -8.77 -6.53
CA ILE A 561 -34.51 -9.76 -5.70
C ILE A 561 -34.11 -11.18 -6.10
N GLY A 562 -33.61 -11.95 -5.13
CA GLY A 562 -33.21 -13.34 -5.32
C GLY A 562 -33.77 -14.27 -4.24
N ALA A 563 -33.24 -15.49 -4.20
CA ALA A 563 -33.53 -16.46 -3.15
C ALA A 563 -33.08 -15.94 -1.77
N ASP A 564 -33.58 -16.55 -0.70
CA ASP A 564 -33.18 -16.30 0.69
C ASP A 564 -33.23 -14.82 1.15
N GLY A 565 -34.07 -14.01 0.48
CA GLY A 565 -34.23 -12.59 0.77
C GLY A 565 -33.13 -11.69 0.20
N ALA A 566 -32.30 -12.20 -0.73
CA ALA A 566 -31.36 -11.38 -1.47
C ALA A 566 -32.04 -10.15 -2.09
N GLY A 567 -31.39 -8.99 -2.00
CA GLY A 567 -31.91 -7.72 -2.50
C GLY A 567 -33.10 -7.12 -1.73
N THR A 568 -33.50 -7.68 -0.58
CA THR A 568 -34.58 -7.11 0.28
C THR A 568 -34.02 -6.22 1.40
N LEU A 569 -34.88 -5.43 2.03
CA LEU A 569 -34.52 -4.49 3.10
C LEU A 569 -35.19 -4.84 4.43
N VAL A 570 -34.40 -4.88 5.50
CA VAL A 570 -34.85 -4.98 6.90
C VAL A 570 -34.43 -3.71 7.63
N VAL A 571 -35.39 -2.93 8.08
CA VAL A 571 -35.18 -1.68 8.83
C VAL A 571 -35.54 -1.95 10.28
N GLU A 572 -34.61 -1.76 11.20
CA GLU A 572 -34.89 -1.93 12.64
C GLU A 572 -35.77 -0.79 13.18
N GLY A 573 -35.62 0.42 12.62
CA GLY A 573 -36.45 1.57 12.91
C GLY A 573 -37.65 1.74 11.96
N LYS A 574 -38.04 3.01 11.75
CA LYS A 574 -39.13 3.40 10.86
C LYS A 574 -38.65 3.50 9.41
N ALA A 575 -39.54 3.23 8.47
CA ALA A 575 -39.32 3.44 7.05
C ALA A 575 -40.27 4.53 6.52
N GLU A 576 -39.70 5.62 6.03
CA GLU A 576 -40.42 6.71 5.34
C GLU A 576 -40.14 6.64 3.84
N LEU A 577 -41.17 6.33 3.05
CA LEU A 577 -41.05 6.04 1.63
C LEU A 577 -41.55 7.19 0.76
N ALA A 578 -40.70 7.62 -0.17
CA ALA A 578 -41.03 8.45 -1.32
C ALA A 578 -40.16 8.02 -2.51
N GLY A 579 -40.14 8.78 -3.61
CA GLY A 579 -39.26 8.51 -4.76
C GLY A 579 -39.60 7.20 -5.47
N ASP A 580 -38.67 6.65 -6.24
CA ASP A 580 -38.95 5.52 -7.11
C ASP A 580 -38.36 4.21 -6.58
N LEU A 581 -38.98 3.09 -6.97
CA LEU A 581 -38.51 1.73 -6.75
C LEU A 581 -38.34 1.02 -8.10
N ASP A 582 -37.16 0.48 -8.34
CA ASP A 582 -36.84 -0.35 -9.51
C ASP A 582 -36.44 -1.76 -9.07
N VAL A 583 -37.10 -2.77 -9.62
CA VAL A 583 -36.90 -4.17 -9.24
C VAL A 583 -36.43 -4.99 -10.44
N THR A 584 -35.44 -5.81 -10.18
CA THR A 584 -35.00 -6.89 -11.07
C THR A 584 -35.06 -8.19 -10.30
N LEU A 585 -35.28 -9.31 -11.00
CA LEU A 585 -35.13 -10.63 -10.41
C LEU A 585 -33.73 -11.15 -10.76
N ALA A 586 -33.01 -11.67 -9.77
CA ALA A 586 -31.69 -12.24 -9.95
C ALA A 586 -31.74 -13.44 -10.89
N ASP A 587 -30.63 -13.69 -11.60
CA ASP A 587 -30.53 -14.81 -12.54
C ASP A 587 -30.86 -16.14 -11.85
N GLY A 588 -31.73 -16.93 -12.50
CA GLY A 588 -32.20 -18.22 -11.96
C GLY A 588 -33.33 -18.10 -10.92
N PHE A 589 -33.63 -16.90 -10.41
CA PHE A 589 -34.76 -16.69 -9.51
C PHE A 589 -36.06 -16.47 -10.31
N THR A 590 -36.90 -17.51 -10.36
CA THR A 590 -38.13 -17.54 -11.17
C THR A 590 -39.36 -17.80 -10.31
N PRO A 591 -39.81 -16.79 -9.52
CA PRO A 591 -41.00 -16.94 -8.69
C PRO A 591 -42.25 -17.17 -9.55
N ALA A 592 -43.12 -18.07 -9.10
CA ALA A 592 -44.38 -18.33 -9.79
C ALA A 592 -45.32 -17.11 -9.72
N PRO A 593 -46.21 -16.91 -10.70
CA PRO A 593 -47.29 -15.93 -10.57
C PRO A 593 -48.08 -16.10 -9.28
N GLY A 594 -48.43 -14.99 -8.64
CA GLY A 594 -49.06 -14.93 -7.33
C GLY A 594 -48.09 -15.01 -6.14
N THR A 595 -46.79 -15.27 -6.37
CA THR A 595 -45.79 -15.26 -5.29
C THR A 595 -45.70 -13.88 -4.65
N THR A 596 -45.83 -13.84 -3.33
CA THR A 596 -45.65 -12.64 -2.50
C THR A 596 -44.26 -12.63 -1.87
N ILE A 597 -43.54 -11.53 -2.02
CA ILE A 597 -42.19 -11.32 -1.50
C ILE A 597 -42.21 -10.07 -0.62
N GLU A 598 -41.84 -10.22 0.66
CA GLU A 598 -41.61 -9.06 1.54
C GLU A 598 -40.31 -8.39 1.12
N ILE A 599 -40.42 -7.23 0.46
CA ILE A 599 -39.25 -6.49 -0.05
C ILE A 599 -38.72 -5.47 0.95
N LEU A 600 -39.56 -5.08 1.91
CA LEU A 600 -39.20 -4.18 3.00
C LEU A 600 -39.94 -4.59 4.27
N LYS A 601 -39.20 -4.69 5.37
CA LYS A 601 -39.73 -4.82 6.74
C LYS A 601 -39.25 -3.66 7.59
N ALA A 602 -40.12 -3.09 8.42
CA ALA A 602 -39.79 -2.00 9.34
C ALA A 602 -40.64 -2.03 10.62
N SER A 603 -40.25 -1.27 11.64
CA SER A 603 -41.07 -1.10 12.84
C SER A 603 -42.38 -0.35 12.55
N ASN A 604 -42.34 0.54 11.55
CA ASN A 604 -43.48 1.28 11.02
C ASN A 604 -43.16 1.76 9.61
N VAL A 605 -44.09 1.60 8.66
CA VAL A 605 -43.96 2.09 7.28
C VAL A 605 -44.90 3.26 7.05
N THR A 606 -44.38 4.37 6.53
CA THR A 606 -45.17 5.52 6.07
C THR A 606 -44.81 5.90 4.64
N GLY A 607 -45.74 6.55 3.95
CA GLY A 607 -45.56 6.94 2.55
C GLY A 607 -45.68 5.76 1.57
N SER A 608 -45.25 5.99 0.33
CA SER A 608 -45.27 5.02 -0.75
C SER A 608 -44.29 5.43 -1.84
N PHE A 609 -43.77 4.48 -2.61
CA PHE A 609 -43.00 4.79 -3.81
C PHE A 609 -43.89 5.47 -4.87
N GLY A 610 -43.39 6.54 -5.47
CA GLY A 610 -44.03 7.32 -6.52
C GLY A 610 -44.14 6.55 -7.82
N LYS A 611 -43.03 5.95 -8.29
CA LYS A 611 -43.01 5.03 -9.42
C LYS A 611 -42.44 3.68 -9.02
N PHE A 612 -43.06 2.62 -9.54
CA PHE A 612 -42.59 1.24 -9.40
C PHE A 612 -42.34 0.63 -10.79
N THR A 613 -41.16 0.06 -10.98
CA THR A 613 -40.82 -0.74 -12.17
C THR A 613 -40.32 -2.12 -11.78
N ILE A 614 -40.67 -3.13 -12.58
CA ILE A 614 -40.07 -4.46 -12.52
C ILE A 614 -39.74 -4.92 -13.94
N SER A 615 -38.48 -5.27 -14.18
CA SER A 615 -38.01 -5.63 -15.52
C SER A 615 -38.54 -7.01 -15.94
N GLY A 616 -39.25 -7.08 -17.07
CA GLY A 616 -39.67 -8.36 -17.68
C GLY A 616 -40.89 -9.04 -17.03
N HIS A 617 -41.50 -8.44 -16.02
CA HIS A 617 -42.63 -9.03 -15.28
C HIS A 617 -43.79 -8.04 -15.09
N ARG A 618 -44.97 -8.56 -14.79
CA ARG A 618 -46.04 -7.78 -14.14
C ARG A 618 -45.94 -8.00 -12.64
N ALA A 619 -46.16 -6.96 -11.85
CA ALA A 619 -46.25 -7.09 -10.40
C ALA A 619 -47.00 -5.91 -9.79
N SER A 620 -47.37 -6.04 -8.51
CA SER A 620 -47.98 -4.98 -7.72
C SER A 620 -47.33 -4.89 -6.34
N LEU A 621 -47.48 -3.72 -5.70
CA LEU A 621 -47.03 -3.48 -4.33
C LEU A 621 -48.23 -3.35 -3.40
N SER A 622 -48.09 -3.90 -2.19
CA SER A 622 -49.00 -3.70 -1.07
C SER A 622 -48.24 -3.11 0.11
N TYR A 623 -48.82 -2.09 0.75
CA TYR A 623 -48.22 -1.38 1.88
C TYR A 623 -48.99 -1.70 3.16
N GLY A 624 -48.32 -2.40 4.08
CA GLY A 624 -48.80 -2.66 5.43
C GLY A 624 -48.20 -1.69 6.45
N PRO A 625 -48.65 -1.74 7.72
CA PRO A 625 -48.11 -0.88 8.77
C PRO A 625 -46.64 -1.17 9.09
N THR A 626 -46.13 -2.37 8.78
CA THR A 626 -44.77 -2.82 9.12
C THR A 626 -44.01 -3.44 7.94
N SER A 627 -44.59 -3.49 6.75
CA SER A 627 -43.93 -4.09 5.59
C SER A 627 -44.46 -3.59 4.24
N VAL A 628 -43.64 -3.76 3.20
CA VAL A 628 -44.03 -3.62 1.79
C VAL A 628 -43.86 -4.98 1.12
N THR A 629 -44.92 -5.45 0.46
CA THR A 629 -44.95 -6.74 -0.22
C THR A 629 -45.08 -6.55 -1.73
N LEU A 630 -44.20 -7.19 -2.48
CA LEU A 630 -44.26 -7.36 -3.93
C LEU A 630 -45.06 -8.62 -4.25
N THR A 631 -46.05 -8.53 -5.14
CA THR A 631 -46.78 -9.70 -5.66
C THR A 631 -46.50 -9.86 -7.14
N ILE A 632 -45.93 -11.00 -7.54
CA ILE A 632 -45.67 -11.32 -8.95
C ILE A 632 -47.01 -11.58 -9.64
N GLY A 633 -47.24 -10.90 -10.75
CA GLY A 633 -48.44 -11.04 -11.58
C GLY A 633 -48.28 -12.12 -12.65
N ASP A 634 -49.39 -12.42 -13.32
CA ASP A 634 -49.46 -13.33 -14.48
C ASP A 634 -48.81 -12.74 -15.74
#